data_AF-A0A8T0FD45-F1
#
_entry.id   AF-A0A8T0FD45-F1
#
_cell.length_a   1.000
_cell.length_b   1.000
_cell.length_c   1.000
_cell.angle_alpha   90.00
_cell.angle_beta   90.00
_cell.angle_gamma   90.00
#
_symmetry.space_group_name_H-M   'P 1'
#
loop_
_entity.id
_entity.type
_entity.pdbx_description
1 polymer ?
#
loop_
_entity_poly.entity_id
_entity_poly.type
_entity_poly.pdbx_seq_one_letter_code
_entity_poly.pdbx_strand_id
1 'polypeptide(L)'
;MRNFHLKKNQKYMPIINIDKLWSLVSEKTREQYKNHPEGKAPVIDVVNAGYYKVLGKGRLPRQPVIVKARFFSREAEAKIKSVGGACILTA
;
A
#
# COMPACT_ATOMS: atom_id res chain seq x y z
N MET A 1 11.15 -8.74 29.86
CA MET A 1 10.64 -10.13 29.83
C MET A 1 11.44 -10.91 28.78
N ARG A 2 12.00 -12.09 29.09
CA ARG A 2 12.77 -12.90 28.12
C ARG A 2 11.82 -13.73 27.25
N ASN A 3 12.13 -13.84 25.95
CA ASN A 3 11.42 -14.72 25.02
C ASN A 3 12.40 -15.79 24.48
N PHE A 4 12.29 -17.02 24.99
CA PHE A 4 13.10 -18.14 24.54
C PHE A 4 12.56 -18.71 23.21
N HIS A 5 13.44 -19.29 22.39
CA HIS A 5 13.09 -19.84 21.08
C HIS A 5 12.36 -18.86 20.13
N LEU A 6 12.86 -17.61 20.06
CA LEU A 6 12.29 -16.60 19.17
C LEU A 6 12.46 -16.97 17.68
N LYS A 7 11.35 -17.22 16.99
CA LYS A 7 11.30 -17.37 15.53
C LYS A 7 11.10 -16.01 14.86
N LYS A 8 12.17 -15.46 14.27
CA LYS A 8 12.15 -14.13 13.64
C LYS A 8 11.19 -14.04 12.44
N ASN A 9 11.07 -15.11 11.65
CA ASN A 9 10.22 -15.15 10.45
C ASN A 9 8.73 -14.92 10.77
N GLN A 10 8.24 -15.40 11.92
CA GLN A 10 6.86 -15.19 12.33
C GLN A 10 6.55 -13.73 12.67
N LYS A 11 7.57 -12.94 13.02
CA LYS A 11 7.47 -11.52 13.33
C LYS A 11 7.93 -10.63 12.17
N TYR A 12 8.24 -11.20 11.01
CA TYR A 12 8.68 -10.43 9.86
C TYR A 12 7.50 -9.63 9.29
N MET A 13 7.58 -8.30 9.39
CA MET A 13 6.54 -7.38 8.93
C MET A 13 7.15 -6.08 8.40
N PRO A 14 7.83 -6.11 7.24
CA PRO A 14 8.35 -4.91 6.60
C PRO A 14 7.22 -3.90 6.33
N ILE A 15 7.49 -2.63 6.60
CA ILE A 15 6.51 -1.53 6.58
C ILE A 15 6.77 -0.58 5.42
N ILE A 16 5.71 -0.11 4.78
CA ILE A 16 5.73 0.99 3.81
C ILE A 16 4.72 2.05 4.24
N ASN A 17 5.06 3.31 4.02
CA ASN A 17 4.15 4.43 4.25
C ASN A 17 3.50 4.87 2.95
N ILE A 18 2.33 5.48 3.11
CA ILE A 18 1.48 5.88 1.99
C ILE A 18 2.14 6.88 1.03
N ASP A 19 2.99 7.79 1.53
CA ASP A 19 3.76 8.72 0.71
C ASP A 19 4.65 8.03 -0.32
N LYS A 20 5.10 6.81 -0.02
CA LYS A 20 6.00 6.04 -0.89
C LYS A 20 5.28 5.07 -1.82
N LEU A 21 3.96 4.92 -1.74
CA LEU A 21 3.25 3.94 -2.59
C LEU A 21 3.48 4.19 -4.08
N TRP A 22 3.46 5.46 -4.51
CA TRP A 22 3.68 5.82 -5.91
C TRP A 22 5.12 5.65 -6.40
N SER A 23 6.09 5.45 -5.50
CA SER A 23 7.47 5.09 -5.89
C SER A 23 7.60 3.61 -6.33
N LEU A 24 6.60 2.78 -6.02
CA LEU A 24 6.57 1.37 -6.46
C LEU A 24 6.08 1.21 -7.91
N VAL A 25 5.65 2.30 -8.53
CA VAL A 25 5.05 2.33 -9.87
C VAL A 25 5.84 3.30 -10.73
N SER A 26 6.05 2.97 -12.00
CA SER A 26 6.70 3.90 -12.93
C SER A 26 5.83 5.12 -13.23
N GLU A 27 6.47 6.27 -13.47
CA GLU A 27 5.76 7.52 -13.77
C GLU A 27 4.85 7.38 -15.00
N LYS A 28 5.32 6.66 -16.04
CA LYS A 28 4.52 6.34 -17.22
C LYS A 28 3.18 5.67 -16.88
N THR A 29 3.20 4.71 -15.96
CA THR A 29 1.99 4.00 -15.51
C THR A 29 1.08 4.96 -14.74
N ARG A 30 1.65 5.78 -13.86
CA ARG A 30 0.88 6.79 -13.11
C ARG A 30 0.17 7.78 -14.04
N GLU A 31 0.84 8.26 -15.08
CA GLU A 31 0.26 9.17 -16.07
C GLU A 31 -0.85 8.52 -16.89
N GLN A 32 -0.64 7.28 -17.35
CA GLN A 32 -1.64 6.51 -18.10
C GLN A 32 -2.95 6.37 -17.31
N TYR A 33 -2.87 6.06 -16.02
CA TYR A 33 -4.05 5.91 -15.16
C TYR A 33 -4.61 7.22 -14.61
N LYS A 34 -3.97 8.37 -14.89
CA LYS A 34 -4.47 9.67 -14.41
C LYS A 34 -5.71 10.12 -15.17
N ASN A 35 -5.73 9.90 -16.49
CA ASN A 35 -6.80 10.32 -17.40
C ASN A 35 -7.47 9.12 -18.08
N HIS A 36 -7.44 7.94 -17.46
CA HIS A 36 -7.97 6.74 -18.11
C HIS A 36 -9.50 6.87 -18.30
N PRO A 37 -10.03 6.75 -19.53
CA PRO A 37 -11.43 7.04 -19.84
C PRO A 37 -12.43 6.14 -19.10
N GLU A 38 -12.03 4.89 -18.83
CA GLU A 38 -12.84 3.92 -18.08
C GLU A 38 -12.74 4.04 -16.56
N GLY A 39 -12.03 5.05 -16.02
CA GLY A 39 -11.89 5.24 -14.57
C GLY A 39 -11.13 4.12 -13.84
N LYS A 40 -10.34 3.31 -14.58
CA LYS A 40 -9.51 2.25 -14.00
C LYS A 40 -8.42 2.85 -13.11
N ALA A 41 -8.17 2.21 -11.97
CA ALA A 41 -7.12 2.59 -11.03
C ALA A 41 -5.95 1.58 -11.08
N PRO A 42 -4.70 2.02 -10.87
CA PRO A 42 -3.56 1.12 -10.81
C PRO A 42 -3.63 0.27 -9.54
N VAL A 43 -3.23 -0.99 -9.68
CA VAL A 43 -3.11 -1.93 -8.57
C VAL A 43 -1.65 -1.97 -8.13
N ILE A 44 -1.39 -1.56 -6.88
CA ILE A 44 -0.08 -1.62 -6.25
C ILE A 44 -0.05 -2.81 -5.31
N ASP A 45 0.72 -3.83 -5.68
CA ASP A 45 0.98 -4.97 -4.83
C ASP A 45 2.23 -4.74 -4.00
N VAL A 46 2.03 -4.38 -2.72
CA VAL A 46 3.17 -4.10 -1.84
C VAL A 46 3.84 -5.38 -1.34
N VAL A 47 3.15 -6.52 -1.39
CA VAL A 47 3.71 -7.83 -0.99
C VAL A 47 4.77 -8.27 -1.98
N ASN A 48 4.49 -8.12 -3.28
CA ASN A 48 5.48 -8.36 -4.34
C ASN A 48 6.68 -7.40 -4.24
N ALA A 49 6.46 -6.19 -3.73
CA ALA A 49 7.54 -5.24 -3.43
C ALA A 49 8.29 -5.52 -2.11
N GLY A 50 7.94 -6.59 -1.40
CA GLY A 50 8.60 -7.01 -0.16
C GLY A 50 8.09 -6.31 1.11
N TYR A 51 6.92 -5.69 1.09
CA TYR A 51 6.28 -5.03 2.24
C TYR A 51 4.98 -5.72 2.63
N TYR A 52 4.74 -5.85 3.94
CA TYR A 52 3.54 -6.55 4.45
C TYR A 52 2.52 -5.60 5.06
N LYS A 53 2.98 -4.48 5.63
CA LYS A 53 2.12 -3.54 6.34
C LYS A 53 2.20 -2.13 5.78
N VAL A 54 1.06 -1.55 5.45
CA VAL A 54 0.93 -0.16 4.99
C VAL A 54 0.53 0.73 6.15
N LEU A 55 1.26 1.84 6.33
CA LEU A 55 1.08 2.82 7.40
C LEU A 55 0.69 4.20 6.86
N GLY A 56 0.05 4.98 7.75
CA GLY A 56 -0.64 6.23 7.47
C GLY A 56 0.22 7.45 7.19
N LYS A 57 1.55 7.39 7.30
CA LYS A 57 2.39 8.60 7.23
C LYS A 57 2.34 9.23 5.84
N GLY A 58 2.27 10.58 5.83
CA GLY A 58 2.31 11.37 4.61
C GLY A 58 0.95 11.56 3.94
N ARG A 59 0.99 11.88 2.64
CA ARG A 59 -0.17 12.23 1.80
C ARG A 59 -0.12 11.48 0.48
N LEU A 60 -1.28 11.07 -0.02
CA LEU A 60 -1.44 10.58 -1.39
C LEU A 60 -1.75 11.75 -2.33
N PRO A 61 -1.32 11.66 -3.60
CA PRO A 61 -1.91 12.49 -4.64
C PRO A 61 -3.41 12.18 -4.75
N ARG A 62 -4.18 13.15 -5.27
CA ARG A 62 -5.62 13.02 -5.52
C ARG A 62 -5.88 12.17 -6.78
N GLN A 63 -5.31 10.97 -6.80
CA GLN A 63 -5.45 9.97 -7.86
C GLN A 63 -5.84 8.64 -7.20
N PRO A 64 -6.93 7.99 -7.62
CA PRO A 64 -7.37 6.71 -7.08
C PRO A 64 -6.31 5.63 -7.22
N VAL A 65 -6.19 4.76 -6.22
CA VAL A 65 -5.23 3.64 -6.20
C VAL A 65 -5.79 2.45 -5.46
N ILE A 66 -5.56 1.24 -6.00
CA ILE A 66 -5.91 -0.01 -5.33
C ILE A 66 -4.64 -0.57 -4.72
N VAL A 67 -4.63 -0.81 -3.41
CA VAL A 67 -3.44 -1.30 -2.70
C VAL A 67 -3.71 -2.70 -2.15
N LYS A 68 -2.86 -3.66 -2.51
CA LYS A 68 -2.87 -5.03 -1.99
C LYS A 68 -1.78 -5.18 -0.93
N ALA A 69 -2.16 -5.51 0.30
CA ALA A 69 -1.24 -5.74 1.41
C ALA A 69 -1.79 -6.76 2.41
N ARG A 70 -0.92 -7.31 3.27
CA ARG A 70 -1.35 -8.20 4.36
C ARG A 70 -2.01 -7.43 5.50
N PHE A 71 -1.50 -6.24 5.79
CA PHE A 71 -1.97 -5.41 6.90
C PHE A 71 -2.06 -3.92 6.50
N PHE A 72 -3.07 -3.25 7.01
CA PHE A 72 -3.22 -1.79 6.91
C PHE A 72 -3.39 -1.19 8.31
N SER A 73 -2.87 0.02 8.53
CA SER A 73 -3.33 0.83 9.66
C SER A 73 -4.68 1.48 9.33
N ARG A 74 -5.48 1.77 10.36
CA ARG A 74 -6.77 2.47 10.19
C ARG A 74 -6.62 3.81 9.47
N GLU A 75 -5.58 4.58 9.81
CA GLU A 75 -5.29 5.85 9.15
C GLU A 75 -4.92 5.62 7.68
N ALA A 76 -4.19 4.55 7.37
CA ALA A 76 -3.81 4.26 6.01
C ALA A 76 -5.02 3.94 5.13
N GLU A 77 -5.89 3.07 5.64
CA GLU A 77 -7.13 2.72 4.98
C GLU A 77 -8.03 3.95 4.76
N ALA A 78 -8.18 4.80 5.77
CA ALA A 78 -8.96 6.04 5.64
C ALA A 78 -8.41 6.97 4.55
N LYS A 79 -7.10 7.14 4.48
CA LYS A 79 -6.46 7.97 3.44
C LYS A 79 -6.60 7.39 2.05
N ILE A 80 -6.43 6.07 1.87
CA ILE A 80 -6.61 5.40 0.58
C ILE A 80 -8.06 5.52 0.11
N LYS A 81 -9.04 5.30 1.00
CA LYS A 81 -10.47 5.49 0.69
C LYS A 81 -10.80 6.95 0.36
N SER A 82 -10.18 7.91 1.04
CA SER A 82 -10.41 9.35 0.81
C SER A 82 -10.04 9.82 -0.60
N VAL A 83 -9.09 9.15 -1.26
CA VAL A 83 -8.69 9.45 -2.65
C VAL A 83 -9.47 8.62 -3.68
N GLY A 84 -10.51 7.90 -3.27
CA GLY A 84 -11.30 7.01 -4.13
C GLY A 84 -10.63 5.65 -4.40
N GLY A 85 -9.62 5.29 -3.60
CA GLY A 85 -8.91 4.03 -3.70
C GLY A 85 -9.56 2.90 -2.90
N ALA A 86 -8.99 1.70 -3.00
CA ALA A 86 -9.43 0.52 -2.26
C ALA A 86 -8.26 -0.21 -1.61
N CYS A 87 -8.49 -0.76 -0.42
CA CYS A 87 -7.55 -1.64 0.27
C CYS A 87 -8.00 -3.10 0.09
N ILE A 88 -7.11 -3.94 -0.42
CA ILE A 88 -7.35 -5.38 -0.60
C ILE A 88 -6.40 -6.13 0.32
N LEU A 89 -6.95 -7.01 1.15
CA LEU A 89 -6.16 -7.89 2.00
C LEU A 89 -5.65 -9.07 1.18
N THR A 90 -4.34 -9.33 1.27
CA THR A 90 -3.68 -10.47 0.61
C THR A 90 -2.89 -11.29 1.62
N ALA A 91 -2.79 -12.60 1.38
CA ALA A 91 -2.13 -13.54 2.29
C ALA A 91 -0.61 -13.51 2.20
#